data_AF-A0A1M2VKF7-F1
#
_entry.id   AF-A0A1M2VKF7-F1
#
_cell.length_a   1.000
_cell.length_b   1.000
_cell.length_c   1.000
_cell.angle_alpha   90.00
_cell.angle_beta   90.00
_cell.angle_gamma   90.00
#
_symmetry.space_group_name_H-M   'P 1'
#
loop_
_entity.id
_entity.type
_entity.pdbx_description
1 polymer ?
#
loop_
_entity_poly.entity_id
_entity_poly.type
_entity_poly.pdbx_seq_one_letter_code
_entity_poly.pdbx_strand_id
1 'polypeptide(L)'
;MTHFGDFEPLCHQVPSYPWCNLFYRQLQHHNSSVLQGDSADPSAAPVGINPECGIAQVGHDGSLANIANIIACALSMILVVLLVFWTSRRRAAVGRVEFRFFLVLYLLTLPFQLISTGSFLQQGSTALTAITAIHAGLVAATFWALLANAIVSTQVVEDGTLSSIVPFNFFNLAFFIATGYIALDVGFSFTSVFGPSNPPADLHSIPLFVLTSIWPGA
;
A
#
# COMPACT_ATOMS: atom_id res chain seq x y z
N MET A 1 21.72 1.83 -14.19
CA MET A 1 21.17 0.47 -14.42
C MET A 1 20.24 0.22 -13.26
N THR A 2 19.03 -0.25 -13.49
CA THR A 2 18.07 -0.54 -12.42
C THR A 2 18.41 -1.88 -11.76
N HIS A 3 18.36 -1.91 -10.43
CA HIS A 3 18.61 -3.08 -9.59
C HIS A 3 17.30 -3.63 -9.01
N PHE A 4 17.35 -4.89 -8.55
CA PHE A 4 16.21 -5.51 -7.89
C PHE A 4 15.90 -4.78 -6.58
N GLY A 5 14.67 -4.33 -6.40
CA GLY A 5 14.26 -3.55 -5.23
C GLY A 5 14.31 -2.03 -5.43
N ASP A 6 14.69 -1.56 -6.63
CA ASP A 6 14.64 -0.14 -6.98
C ASP A 6 13.20 0.28 -7.30
N PHE A 7 12.75 1.34 -6.65
CA PHE A 7 11.44 1.95 -6.92
C PHE A 7 11.53 3.12 -7.89
N GLU A 8 12.72 3.61 -8.24
CA GLU A 8 12.94 4.71 -9.19
C GLU A 8 12.10 4.58 -10.48
N PRO A 9 12.17 3.46 -11.25
CA PRO A 9 11.40 3.35 -12.48
C PRO A 9 9.90 3.31 -12.21
N LEU A 10 9.46 2.69 -11.11
CA LEU A 10 8.05 2.62 -10.73
C LEU A 10 7.52 4.00 -10.35
N CYS A 11 8.28 4.77 -9.59
CA CYS A 11 7.88 6.10 -9.15
C CYS A 11 7.92 7.16 -10.26
N HIS A 12 8.74 6.93 -11.28
CA HIS A 12 8.84 7.78 -12.46
C HIS A 12 7.75 7.45 -13.50
N GLN A 13 7.45 6.17 -13.72
CA GLN A 13 6.63 5.72 -14.85
C GLN A 13 5.22 5.25 -14.47
N VAL A 14 4.99 4.83 -13.22
CA VAL A 14 3.67 4.36 -12.77
C VAL A 14 2.93 5.51 -12.09
N PRO A 15 1.83 6.01 -12.68
CA PRO A 15 1.07 7.10 -12.10
C PRO A 15 0.51 6.71 -10.73
N SER A 16 0.69 7.58 -9.74
CA SER A 16 0.11 7.41 -8.40
C SER A 16 0.50 6.12 -7.68
N TYR A 17 1.72 5.61 -7.88
CA TYR A 17 2.21 4.45 -7.14
C TYR A 17 2.40 4.80 -5.63
N PRO A 18 1.63 4.21 -4.70
CA PRO A 18 1.51 4.72 -3.33
C PRO A 18 2.83 4.70 -2.56
N TRP A 19 3.69 3.72 -2.80
CA TRP A 19 4.93 3.54 -2.03
C TRP A 19 5.94 4.67 -2.28
N CYS A 20 5.80 5.42 -3.37
CA CYS A 20 6.62 6.59 -3.67
C CYS A 20 6.50 7.69 -2.60
N ASN A 21 5.37 7.79 -1.90
CA ASN A 21 5.20 8.75 -0.81
C ASN A 21 6.22 8.52 0.33
N LEU A 22 6.67 7.28 0.54
CA LEU A 22 7.69 6.94 1.54
C LEU A 22 9.05 7.50 1.11
N PHE A 23 9.42 7.27 -0.15
CA PHE A 23 10.69 7.73 -0.69
C PHE A 23 10.72 9.25 -0.90
N TYR A 24 9.58 9.90 -1.16
CA TYR A 24 9.52 11.36 -1.29
C TYR A 24 9.93 12.02 0.04
N ARG A 25 9.41 11.52 1.17
CA ARG A 25 9.81 11.93 2.52
C ARG A 25 11.30 11.65 2.78
N GLN A 26 11.79 10.48 2.38
CA GLN A 26 13.20 10.12 2.52
C GLN A 26 14.11 11.10 1.74
N LEU A 27 13.78 11.40 0.49
CA LEU A 27 14.53 12.34 -0.35
C LEU A 27 14.53 13.76 0.21
N GLN A 28 13.39 14.25 0.72
CA GLN A 28 13.33 15.57 1.36
C GLN A 28 14.35 15.73 2.50
N HIS A 29 14.63 14.66 3.25
CA HIS A 29 15.56 14.70 4.38
C HIS A 29 17.01 14.38 4.01
N HIS A 30 17.24 13.50 3.04
CA HIS A 30 18.60 13.00 2.73
C HIS A 30 19.20 13.59 1.46
N ASN A 31 18.40 13.92 0.44
CA ASN A 31 18.88 14.55 -0.78
C ASN A 31 17.73 15.19 -1.59
N SER A 32 17.36 16.42 -1.24
CA SER A 32 16.24 17.12 -1.89
C SER A 32 16.53 17.55 -3.33
N SER A 33 17.79 17.58 -3.76
CA SER A 33 18.16 17.95 -5.14
C SER A 33 17.73 16.93 -6.20
N VAL A 34 17.38 15.72 -5.77
CA VAL A 34 16.78 14.69 -6.61
C VAL A 34 15.34 15.05 -6.99
N LEU A 35 14.62 15.80 -6.14
CA LEU A 35 13.24 16.22 -6.39
C LEU A 35 13.23 17.38 -7.39
N GLN A 36 12.87 17.09 -8.63
CA GLN A 36 12.90 17.99 -9.78
C GLN A 36 11.54 18.03 -10.49
N GLY A 37 11.34 19.01 -11.37
CA GLY A 37 10.09 19.17 -12.11
C GLY A 37 8.89 19.25 -11.18
N ASP A 38 7.86 18.44 -11.46
CA ASP A 38 6.62 18.38 -10.67
C ASP A 38 6.84 17.94 -9.21
N SER A 39 7.93 17.24 -8.92
CA SER A 39 8.28 16.84 -7.55
C SER A 39 8.99 17.93 -6.75
N ALA A 40 9.41 19.04 -7.37
CA ALA A 40 10.19 20.08 -6.72
C ALA A 40 9.38 20.90 -5.70
N ASP A 41 8.09 21.13 -5.96
CA ASP A 41 7.17 21.79 -5.02
C ASP A 41 6.27 20.75 -4.31
N PRO A 42 6.50 20.47 -3.03
CA PRO A 42 5.71 19.48 -2.30
C PRO A 42 4.21 19.81 -2.20
N SER A 43 3.83 21.08 -2.34
CA SER A 43 2.43 21.54 -2.24
C SER A 43 1.65 21.39 -3.54
N ALA A 44 2.36 21.22 -4.65
CA ALA A 44 1.81 20.93 -5.96
C ALA A 44 1.99 19.47 -6.36
N ALA A 45 3.03 18.82 -5.81
CA ALA A 45 3.57 17.58 -6.33
C ALA A 45 2.55 16.44 -6.40
N PRO A 46 2.51 15.71 -7.51
CA PRO A 46 1.71 14.49 -7.65
C PRO A 46 2.28 13.34 -6.80
N VAL A 47 1.49 12.27 -6.66
CA VAL A 47 1.97 11.00 -6.10
C VAL A 47 2.93 10.34 -7.11
N GLY A 48 4.21 10.28 -6.76
CA GLY A 48 5.31 9.81 -7.61
C GLY A 48 6.62 10.50 -7.23
N ILE A 49 7.71 10.18 -7.94
CA ILE A 49 8.99 10.90 -7.82
C ILE A 49 9.49 11.20 -9.22
N ASN A 50 9.59 12.49 -9.53
CA ASN A 50 9.87 13.03 -10.86
C ASN A 50 9.03 12.33 -11.96
N PRO A 51 7.71 12.19 -11.79
CA PRO A 51 6.93 11.37 -12.71
C PRO A 51 6.85 12.00 -14.10
N GLU A 52 6.79 11.17 -15.15
CA GLU A 52 6.53 11.64 -16.53
C GLU A 52 5.15 12.29 -16.67
N CYS A 53 4.20 11.78 -15.89
CA CYS A 53 2.83 12.27 -15.80
C CYS A 53 2.33 12.08 -14.38
N GLY A 54 1.74 13.12 -13.81
CA GLY A 54 1.20 13.10 -12.46
C GLY A 54 -0.06 13.95 -12.32
N ILE A 55 -0.84 13.63 -11.30
CA ILE A 55 -2.03 14.40 -10.94
C ILE A 55 -1.65 15.28 -9.74
N ALA A 56 -1.52 16.58 -9.99
CA ALA A 56 -1.16 17.57 -8.98
C ALA A 56 -2.12 17.52 -7.78
N GLN A 57 -1.64 18.03 -6.63
CA GLN A 57 -2.44 18.08 -5.41
C GLN A 57 -3.76 18.86 -5.64
N VAL A 58 -4.82 18.44 -4.96
CA VAL A 58 -6.12 19.12 -5.02
C VAL A 58 -6.01 20.63 -4.81
N GLY A 59 -6.63 21.41 -5.68
CA GLY A 59 -6.63 22.88 -5.62
C GLY A 59 -5.42 23.57 -6.25
N HIS A 60 -4.40 22.81 -6.70
CA HIS A 60 -3.30 23.34 -7.48
C HIS A 60 -3.63 23.28 -8.98
N ASP A 61 -3.47 24.39 -9.71
CA ASP A 61 -3.76 24.49 -11.16
C ASP A 61 -5.12 23.92 -11.61
N GLY A 62 -6.15 24.05 -10.76
CA GLY A 62 -7.48 23.51 -11.04
C GLY A 62 -7.58 21.99 -10.92
N SER A 63 -6.58 21.31 -10.35
CA SER A 63 -6.58 19.87 -10.10
C SER A 63 -7.70 19.46 -9.15
N LEU A 64 -8.46 18.45 -9.57
CA LEU A 64 -9.48 17.76 -8.76
C LEU A 64 -8.92 16.55 -8.03
N ALA A 65 -7.59 16.44 -7.91
CA ALA A 65 -6.90 15.27 -7.39
C ALA A 65 -7.20 14.01 -8.24
N ASN A 66 -6.85 12.82 -7.75
CA ASN A 66 -7.06 11.57 -8.48
C ASN A 66 -8.53 11.11 -8.45
N ILE A 67 -9.42 11.89 -9.09
CA ILE A 67 -10.88 11.73 -9.01
C ILE A 67 -11.36 10.36 -9.48
N ALA A 68 -10.69 9.77 -10.47
CA ALA A 68 -11.02 8.43 -10.95
C ALA A 68 -10.79 7.38 -9.86
N ASN A 69 -9.63 7.39 -9.21
CA ASN A 69 -9.32 6.49 -8.10
C ASN A 69 -10.25 6.74 -6.90
N ILE A 70 -10.54 8.01 -6.57
CA ILE A 70 -11.43 8.38 -5.48
C ILE A 70 -12.84 7.77 -5.67
N ILE A 71 -13.42 7.93 -6.86
CA ILE A 71 -14.73 7.36 -7.19
C ILE A 71 -14.68 5.82 -7.16
N ALA A 72 -13.63 5.22 -7.75
CA ALA A 72 -13.46 3.77 -7.77
C ALA A 72 -13.34 3.18 -6.34
N CYS A 73 -12.58 3.81 -5.44
CA CYS A 73 -12.48 3.42 -4.05
C CYS A 73 -13.82 3.57 -3.32
N ALA A 74 -14.56 4.67 -3.53
CA ALA A 74 -15.86 4.90 -2.90
C ALA A 74 -16.90 3.83 -3.29
N LEU A 75 -17.01 3.53 -4.59
CA LEU A 75 -17.90 2.48 -5.09
C LEU A 75 -17.47 1.09 -4.59
N SER A 76 -16.16 0.84 -4.56
CA SER A 76 -15.59 -0.41 -4.05
C SER A 76 -15.92 -0.61 -2.57
N MET A 77 -15.88 0.44 -1.74
CA MET A 77 -16.24 0.33 -0.31
C MET A 77 -17.69 -0.10 -0.15
N ILE A 78 -18.62 0.51 -0.90
CA ILE A 78 -20.04 0.13 -0.89
C ILE A 78 -20.20 -1.33 -1.31
N LEU A 79 -19.58 -1.73 -2.43
CA LEU A 79 -19.67 -3.09 -2.94
C LEU A 79 -19.12 -4.12 -1.93
N VAL A 80 -17.96 -3.85 -1.34
CA VAL A 80 -17.32 -4.78 -0.40
C VAL A 80 -18.14 -4.90 0.88
N VAL A 81 -18.73 -3.81 1.39
CA VAL A 81 -19.66 -3.87 2.53
C VAL A 81 -20.85 -4.78 2.22
N LEU A 82 -21.43 -4.68 1.02
CA LEU A 82 -22.51 -5.58 0.57
C LEU A 82 -22.03 -7.04 0.47
N LEU A 83 -20.83 -7.28 -0.05
CA LEU A 83 -20.24 -8.62 -0.13
C LEU A 83 -19.99 -9.23 1.26
N VAL A 84 -19.48 -8.46 2.22
CA VAL A 84 -19.30 -8.89 3.62
C VAL A 84 -20.65 -9.28 4.23
N PHE A 85 -21.68 -8.46 4.01
CA PHE A 85 -23.03 -8.72 4.50
C PHE A 85 -23.64 -9.99 3.90
N TRP A 86 -23.55 -10.17 2.58
CA TRP A 86 -24.09 -11.36 1.91
C TRP A 86 -23.33 -12.63 2.27
N THR A 87 -22.00 -12.55 2.38
CA THR A 87 -21.16 -13.68 2.83
C THR A 87 -21.55 -14.11 4.24
N SER A 88 -21.85 -13.15 5.13
CA SER A 88 -22.29 -13.43 6.50
C SER A 88 -23.65 -14.15 6.57
N ARG A 89 -24.50 -14.03 5.55
CA ARG A 89 -25.81 -14.72 5.48
C ARG A 89 -25.70 -16.16 4.99
N ARG A 90 -24.60 -16.55 4.32
CA ARG A 90 -24.41 -17.93 3.84
C ARG A 90 -24.15 -18.86 5.02
N ARG A 91 -24.82 -20.02 5.08
CA ARG A 91 -24.69 -20.99 6.18
C ARG A 91 -23.75 -22.16 5.89
N ALA A 92 -23.63 -22.56 4.63
CA ALA A 92 -22.80 -23.70 4.20
C ALA A 92 -21.98 -23.30 2.97
N ALA A 93 -20.75 -22.81 3.22
CA ALA A 93 -19.76 -22.50 2.20
C ALA A 93 -18.38 -22.70 2.83
N VAL A 94 -17.50 -23.44 2.14
CA VAL A 94 -16.14 -23.73 2.59
C VAL A 94 -15.34 -22.43 2.63
N GLY A 95 -14.62 -22.18 3.72
CA GLY A 95 -13.75 -21.00 3.88
C GLY A 95 -14.50 -19.70 4.10
N ARG A 96 -15.80 -19.74 4.42
CA ARG A 96 -16.64 -18.53 4.57
C ARG A 96 -16.08 -17.55 5.61
N VAL A 97 -15.55 -18.06 6.72
CA VAL A 97 -15.08 -17.23 7.83
C VAL A 97 -13.81 -16.48 7.42
N GLU A 98 -12.86 -17.20 6.84
CA GLU A 98 -11.59 -16.72 6.30
C GLU A 98 -11.82 -15.74 5.14
N PHE A 99 -12.79 -16.02 4.28
CA PHE A 99 -13.14 -15.13 3.16
C PHE A 99 -13.76 -13.83 3.66
N ARG A 100 -14.57 -13.88 4.71
CA ARG A 100 -15.09 -12.68 5.35
C ARG A 100 -13.96 -11.83 5.95
N PHE A 101 -12.96 -12.45 6.59
CA PHE A 101 -11.79 -11.71 7.08
C PHE A 101 -11.02 -11.05 5.93
N PHE A 102 -10.81 -11.77 4.81
CA PHE A 102 -10.20 -11.19 3.61
C PHE A 102 -10.98 -9.98 3.10
N LEU A 103 -12.30 -10.07 2.97
CA LEU A 103 -13.13 -8.94 2.52
C LEU A 103 -13.06 -7.75 3.49
N VAL A 104 -12.96 -7.99 4.80
CA VAL A 104 -12.77 -6.92 5.79
C VAL A 104 -11.39 -6.26 5.65
N LEU A 105 -10.33 -7.05 5.44
CA LEU A 105 -8.99 -6.50 5.19
C LEU A 105 -8.96 -5.67 3.90
N TYR A 106 -9.56 -6.17 2.81
CA TYR A 106 -9.71 -5.41 1.58
C TYR A 106 -10.56 -4.15 1.77
N LEU A 107 -11.63 -4.19 2.56
CA LEU A 107 -12.40 -2.99 2.90
C LEU A 107 -11.54 -1.95 3.63
N LEU A 108 -10.63 -2.41 4.51
CA LEU A 108 -9.71 -1.54 5.22
C LEU A 108 -8.64 -0.94 4.31
N THR A 109 -8.20 -1.59 3.23
CA THR A 109 -7.20 -0.99 2.31
C THR A 109 -7.78 0.21 1.56
N LEU A 110 -9.07 0.17 1.17
CA LEU A 110 -9.70 1.18 0.32
C LEU A 110 -9.62 2.64 0.84
N PRO A 111 -9.94 2.97 2.11
CA PRO A 111 -9.77 4.34 2.61
C PRO A 111 -8.30 4.77 2.65
N PHE A 112 -7.37 3.85 2.92
CA PHE A 112 -5.94 4.15 2.92
C PHE A 112 -5.40 4.35 1.50
N GLN A 113 -5.88 3.57 0.52
CA GLN A 113 -5.63 3.79 -0.90
C GLN A 113 -6.15 5.16 -1.33
N LEU A 114 -7.40 5.49 -0.97
CA LEU A 114 -8.00 6.78 -1.30
C LEU A 114 -7.13 7.95 -0.83
N ILE A 115 -6.57 7.89 0.39
CA ILE A 115 -5.74 8.97 0.93
C ILE A 115 -4.32 8.94 0.34
N SER A 116 -3.69 7.76 0.23
CA SER A 116 -2.30 7.63 -0.21
C SER A 116 -2.10 7.89 -1.71
N THR A 117 -3.08 7.59 -2.56
CA THR A 117 -3.00 7.82 -4.02
C THR A 117 -3.92 8.94 -4.51
N GLY A 118 -4.73 9.51 -3.61
CA GLY A 118 -5.73 10.53 -3.95
C GLY A 118 -5.17 11.91 -4.28
N SER A 119 -3.92 12.22 -3.96
CA SER A 119 -3.32 13.57 -4.11
C SER A 119 -4.03 14.65 -3.27
N PHE A 120 -4.43 14.29 -2.04
CA PHE A 120 -5.09 15.21 -1.09
C PHE A 120 -4.13 15.89 -0.11
N LEU A 121 -3.08 15.17 0.29
CA LEU A 121 -2.12 15.59 1.29
C LEU A 121 -0.83 16.03 0.61
N GLN A 122 -0.17 17.01 1.21
CA GLN A 122 1.14 17.48 0.77
C GLN A 122 2.16 16.35 0.74
N GLN A 123 2.91 16.29 -0.36
CA GLN A 123 3.94 15.28 -0.55
C GLN A 123 5.04 15.42 0.50
N GLY A 124 5.48 14.28 1.03
CA GLY A 124 6.46 14.23 2.12
C GLY A 124 5.95 14.72 3.48
N SER A 125 4.65 14.97 3.65
CA SER A 125 4.08 15.23 4.98
C SER A 125 4.13 13.99 5.88
N THR A 126 4.34 14.19 7.19
CA THR A 126 4.34 13.10 8.18
C THR A 126 3.06 12.25 8.12
N ALA A 127 1.91 12.90 7.91
CA ALA A 127 0.61 12.22 7.82
C ALA A 127 0.55 11.29 6.59
N LEU A 128 0.94 11.78 5.41
CA LEU A 128 0.92 10.98 4.19
C LEU A 128 1.90 9.79 4.28
N THR A 129 3.09 9.99 4.83
CA THR A 129 4.08 8.92 5.03
C THR A 129 3.55 7.85 5.98
N ALA A 130 2.99 8.24 7.13
CA ALA A 130 2.44 7.29 8.10
C ALA A 130 1.24 6.50 7.54
N ILE A 131 0.32 7.18 6.84
CA ILE A 131 -0.84 6.55 6.19
C ILE A 131 -0.38 5.58 5.11
N THR A 132 0.61 5.96 4.29
CA THR A 132 1.18 5.07 3.26
C THR A 132 1.82 3.83 3.86
N ALA A 133 2.51 3.95 5.00
CA ALA A 133 3.12 2.80 5.66
C ALA A 133 2.06 1.83 6.22
N ILE A 134 0.99 2.36 6.83
CA ILE A 134 -0.16 1.54 7.26
C ILE A 134 -0.83 0.88 6.04
N HIS A 135 -0.97 1.63 4.93
CA HIS A 135 -1.51 1.09 3.68
C HIS A 135 -0.68 -0.09 3.17
N ALA A 136 0.65 0.02 3.15
CA ALA A 136 1.56 -1.06 2.74
C ALA A 136 1.38 -2.32 3.61
N GLY A 137 1.27 -2.15 4.93
CA GLY A 137 0.95 -3.24 5.86
C GLY A 137 -0.40 -3.90 5.57
N LEU A 138 -1.45 -3.11 5.34
CA LEU A 138 -2.79 -3.63 5.03
C LEU A 138 -2.81 -4.39 3.70
N VAL A 139 -2.10 -3.89 2.69
CA VAL A 139 -1.96 -4.56 1.40
C VAL A 139 -1.24 -5.90 1.56
N ALA A 140 -0.08 -5.93 2.22
CA ALA A 140 0.64 -7.18 2.46
C ALA A 140 -0.22 -8.21 3.22
N ALA A 141 -0.93 -7.78 4.27
CA ALA A 141 -1.87 -8.64 4.99
C ALA A 141 -3.02 -9.12 4.08
N THR A 142 -3.60 -8.26 3.26
CA THR A 142 -4.70 -8.63 2.35
C THR A 142 -4.28 -9.74 1.38
N PHE A 143 -3.08 -9.68 0.82
CA PHE A 143 -2.57 -10.72 -0.08
C PHE A 143 -2.21 -12.01 0.67
N TRP A 144 -1.78 -11.94 1.93
CA TRP A 144 -1.64 -13.13 2.79
C TRP A 144 -2.98 -13.79 3.09
N ALA A 145 -4.00 -12.99 3.40
CA ALA A 145 -5.36 -13.48 3.55
C ALA A 145 -5.88 -14.12 2.26
N LEU A 146 -5.54 -13.58 1.08
CA LEU A 146 -5.89 -14.17 -0.20
C LEU A 146 -5.25 -15.56 -0.39
N LEU A 147 -3.94 -15.67 -0.12
CA LEU A 147 -3.23 -16.95 -0.17
C LEU A 147 -3.82 -17.96 0.82
N ALA A 148 -4.08 -17.54 2.06
CA ALA A 148 -4.66 -18.42 3.08
C ALA A 148 -6.06 -18.90 2.66
N ASN A 149 -6.88 -18.03 2.06
CA ASN A 149 -8.17 -18.42 1.48
C ASN A 149 -8.01 -19.46 0.36
N ALA A 150 -7.01 -19.31 -0.51
CA ALA A 150 -6.73 -20.31 -1.55
C ALA A 150 -6.38 -21.68 -0.94
N ILE A 151 -5.56 -21.72 0.12
CA ILE A 151 -5.21 -22.96 0.83
C ILE A 151 -6.47 -23.59 1.46
N VAL A 152 -7.28 -22.81 2.18
CA VAL A 152 -8.53 -23.31 2.79
C VAL A 152 -9.50 -23.83 1.72
N SER A 153 -9.54 -23.20 0.54
CA SER A 153 -10.36 -23.68 -0.58
C SER A 153 -9.93 -25.05 -1.13
N THR A 154 -8.69 -25.49 -0.89
CA THR A 154 -8.24 -26.85 -1.25
C THR A 154 -8.68 -27.92 -0.26
N GLN A 155 -9.29 -27.53 0.87
CA GLN A 155 -9.72 -28.43 1.95
C GLN A 155 -8.58 -29.21 2.61
N VAL A 156 -7.32 -28.84 2.37
CA VAL A 156 -6.16 -29.40 3.10
C VAL A 156 -6.21 -28.98 4.58
N VAL A 157 -6.79 -27.81 4.86
CA VAL A 157 -7.06 -27.30 6.22
C VAL A 157 -8.57 -27.14 6.37
N GLU A 158 -9.12 -27.67 7.46
CA GLU A 158 -10.56 -27.57 7.75
C GLU A 158 -10.97 -26.11 8.04
N ASP A 159 -11.94 -25.59 7.30
CA ASP A 159 -12.39 -24.21 7.39
C ASP A 159 -13.14 -23.91 8.70
N GLY A 160 -13.00 -22.69 9.22
CA GLY A 160 -13.67 -22.25 10.45
C GLY A 160 -13.20 -22.94 11.74
N THR A 161 -12.23 -23.85 11.66
CA THR A 161 -11.60 -24.49 12.82
C THR A 161 -10.54 -23.59 13.44
N LEU A 162 -10.17 -23.85 14.71
CA LEU A 162 -9.04 -23.16 15.33
C LEU A 162 -7.73 -23.37 14.56
N SER A 163 -7.54 -24.55 13.96
CA SER A 163 -6.39 -24.87 13.11
C SER A 163 -6.32 -24.02 11.84
N SER A 164 -7.43 -23.50 11.33
CA SER A 164 -7.44 -22.55 10.21
C SER A 164 -7.32 -21.10 10.70
N ILE A 165 -8.17 -20.71 11.66
CA ILE A 165 -8.33 -19.31 12.08
C ILE A 165 -7.10 -18.77 12.81
N VAL A 166 -6.41 -19.58 13.62
CA VAL A 166 -5.21 -19.13 14.35
C VAL A 166 -4.06 -18.78 13.42
N PRO A 167 -3.57 -19.69 12.54
CA PRO A 167 -2.49 -19.34 11.62
C PRO A 167 -2.92 -18.24 10.64
N PHE A 168 -4.17 -18.26 10.17
CA PHE A 168 -4.71 -17.19 9.33
C PHE A 168 -4.52 -15.81 9.97
N ASN A 169 -5.00 -15.62 11.21
CA ASN A 169 -4.90 -14.32 11.88
C ASN A 169 -3.46 -13.98 12.29
N PHE A 170 -2.68 -14.98 12.70
CA PHE A 170 -1.28 -14.79 13.05
C PHE A 170 -0.47 -14.25 11.87
N PHE A 171 -0.53 -14.88 10.70
CA PHE A 171 0.23 -14.42 9.53
C PHE A 171 -0.27 -13.06 9.04
N ASN A 172 -1.58 -12.82 9.00
CA ASN A 172 -2.11 -11.51 8.63
C ASN A 172 -1.59 -10.39 9.55
N LEU A 173 -1.60 -10.60 10.86
CA LEU A 173 -1.09 -9.63 11.82
C LEU A 173 0.44 -9.48 11.71
N ALA A 174 1.16 -10.58 11.56
CA ALA A 174 2.62 -10.56 11.43
C ALA A 174 3.07 -9.77 10.19
N PHE A 175 2.44 -9.99 9.03
CA PHE A 175 2.77 -9.26 7.81
C PHE A 175 2.27 -7.82 7.82
N PHE A 176 1.13 -7.53 8.44
CA PHE A 176 0.70 -6.16 8.68
C PHE A 176 1.76 -5.38 9.49
N ILE A 177 2.21 -5.92 10.62
CA ILE A 177 3.18 -5.27 11.50
C ILE A 177 4.55 -5.19 10.83
N ALA A 178 5.04 -6.29 10.25
CA ALA A 178 6.37 -6.34 9.64
C ALA A 178 6.48 -5.37 8.46
N THR A 179 5.58 -5.45 7.49
CA THR A 179 5.59 -4.57 6.31
C THR A 179 5.33 -3.12 6.71
N GLY A 180 4.40 -2.88 7.65
CA GLY A 180 4.14 -1.53 8.16
C GLY A 180 5.36 -0.91 8.84
N TYR A 181 6.09 -1.68 9.65
CA TYR A 181 7.34 -1.23 10.28
C TYR A 181 8.43 -0.94 9.25
N ILE A 182 8.64 -1.84 8.29
CA ILE A 182 9.62 -1.64 7.21
C ILE A 182 9.27 -0.38 6.41
N ALA A 183 8.00 -0.19 6.04
CA ALA A 183 7.55 0.99 5.31
C ALA A 183 7.73 2.29 6.11
N LEU A 184 7.44 2.26 7.41
CA LEU A 184 7.71 3.39 8.31
C LEU A 184 9.20 3.71 8.38
N ASP A 185 10.06 2.70 8.48
CA ASP A 185 11.50 2.89 8.54
C ASP A 185 12.07 3.41 7.22
N VAL A 186 11.59 2.91 6.08
CA VAL A 186 11.93 3.44 4.75
C VAL A 186 11.54 4.92 4.63
N GLY A 187 10.33 5.28 5.08
CA GLY A 187 9.82 6.65 4.96
C GLY A 187 10.45 7.65 5.93
N PHE A 188 10.67 7.26 7.19
CA PHE A 188 11.18 8.14 8.25
C PHE A 188 12.66 7.98 8.55
N SER A 189 13.30 6.91 8.07
CA SER A 189 14.69 6.57 8.36
C SER A 189 14.98 6.55 9.87
N PHE A 190 14.15 5.84 10.64
CA PHE A 190 14.35 5.71 12.09
C PHE A 190 15.63 4.91 12.39
N THR A 191 15.94 3.94 11.53
CA THR A 191 17.12 3.11 11.56
C THR A 191 17.88 3.19 10.23
N SER A 192 19.07 2.60 10.20
CA SER A 192 19.86 2.43 8.97
C SER A 192 19.68 1.05 8.32
N VAL A 193 18.72 0.24 8.78
CA VAL A 193 18.57 -1.18 8.37
C VAL A 193 17.87 -1.30 7.03
N PHE A 194 16.79 -0.53 6.82
CA PHE A 194 15.95 -0.61 5.62
C PHE A 194 16.05 0.61 4.70
N GLY A 195 17.00 1.51 4.99
CA GLY A 195 17.25 2.73 4.26
C GLY A 195 18.14 3.68 5.09
N PRO A 196 18.39 4.91 4.63
CA PRO A 196 17.98 5.46 3.34
C PRO A 196 18.71 4.76 2.18
N SER A 197 18.16 4.91 0.98
CA SER A 197 18.73 4.37 -0.25
C SER A 197 20.13 4.96 -0.49
N ASN A 198 21.05 4.16 -1.03
CA ASN A 198 22.40 4.60 -1.34
C ASN A 198 22.84 4.09 -2.72
N PRO A 199 22.83 4.94 -3.77
CA PRO A 199 22.48 6.37 -3.73
C PRO A 199 20.98 6.63 -3.44
N PRO A 200 20.61 7.79 -2.84
CA PRO A 200 19.21 8.13 -2.55
C PRO A 200 18.28 8.12 -3.76
N ALA A 201 18.83 8.40 -4.95
CA ALA A 201 18.06 8.48 -6.20
C ALA A 201 17.48 7.14 -6.66
N ASP A 202 18.05 6.00 -6.24
CA ASP A 202 17.59 4.67 -6.69
C ASP A 202 16.27 4.24 -6.01
N LEU A 203 15.89 4.95 -4.93
CA LEU A 203 14.70 4.64 -4.13
C LEU A 203 14.66 3.16 -3.75
N HIS A 204 15.79 2.67 -3.25
CA HIS A 204 16.05 1.25 -3.10
C HIS A 204 15.51 0.71 -1.77
N SER A 205 14.67 -0.33 -1.83
CA SER A 205 14.32 -1.14 -0.67
C SER A 205 13.84 -2.52 -1.08
N ILE A 206 14.76 -3.50 -1.09
CA ILE A 206 14.43 -4.91 -1.34
C ILE A 206 13.29 -5.45 -0.47
N PRO A 207 13.30 -5.29 0.87
CA PRO A 207 12.26 -5.90 1.69
C PRO A 207 10.89 -5.28 1.45
N LEU A 208 10.82 -3.96 1.27
CA LEU A 208 9.57 -3.31 0.89
C LEU A 208 9.08 -3.84 -0.46
N PHE A 209 9.96 -3.88 -1.47
CA PHE A 209 9.65 -4.35 -2.82
C PHE A 209 9.14 -5.79 -2.82
N VAL A 210 9.78 -6.69 -2.07
CA VAL A 210 9.35 -8.08 -1.97
C VAL A 210 7.97 -8.17 -1.33
N LEU A 211 7.77 -7.49 -0.20
CA LEU A 211 6.54 -7.60 0.59
C LEU A 211 5.34 -6.91 -0.05
N THR A 212 5.56 -5.91 -0.92
CA THR A 212 4.49 -5.20 -1.60
C THR A 212 4.30 -5.63 -3.05
N SER A 213 5.32 -6.12 -3.75
CA SER A 213 5.25 -6.30 -5.22
C SER A 213 5.54 -7.73 -5.69
N ILE A 214 6.12 -8.59 -4.84
CA ILE A 214 6.52 -9.96 -5.23
C ILE A 214 5.74 -11.02 -4.47
N TRP A 215 5.77 -10.99 -3.14
CA TRP A 215 5.16 -12.03 -2.31
C TRP A 215 4.53 -11.48 -1.02
N PRO A 216 3.22 -11.73 -0.80
CA PRO A 216 2.31 -12.52 -1.64
C PRO A 216 1.83 -11.80 -2.92
N GLY A 217 2.43 -10.63 -3.21
CA GLY A 217 2.37 -9.91 -4.48
C GLY A 217 1.12 -9.05 -4.62
N ALA A 218 1.24 -7.72 -4.48
CA ALA A 218 0.13 -6.79 -4.63
C ALA A 218 -0.08 -6.26 -6.05
#